data_AF-A0A3B8MN13-F1
#
_entry.id   AF-A0A3B8MN13-F1
#
_cell.length_a   1.000
_cell.length_b   1.000
_cell.length_c   1.000
_cell.angle_alpha   90.00
_cell.angle_beta   90.00
_cell.angle_gamma   90.00
#
_symmetry.space_group_name_H-M   'P 1'
#
loop_
_entity.id
_entity.type
_entity.pdbx_description
1 polymer ?
#
loop_
_entity_poly.entity_id
_entity_poly.type
_entity_poly.pdbx_seq_one_letter_code
_entity_poly.pdbx_strand_id
1 'polypeptide(L)'
;MDILRERNVEFDVIEYIKTPPSESELRGFLSLLENDPKEMFHPGSFEKLGRNLNEFSTLDDVVGLLLEHPEAMNRPVCIRNGKAVIARPAELVEQILD
;
A
#
# COMPACT_ATOMS: atom_id res chain seq x y z
N MET A 1 12.86 -4.28 -4.48
CA MET A 1 12.94 -5.74 -4.71
C MET A 1 14.35 -6.27 -4.56
N ASP A 2 15.39 -5.50 -4.90
CA ASP A 2 16.78 -5.97 -4.79
C ASP A 2 17.15 -6.39 -3.36
N ILE A 3 16.70 -5.66 -2.34
CA ILE A 3 16.85 -6.03 -0.92
C ILE A 3 16.32 -7.45 -0.62
N LEU A 4 15.16 -7.82 -1.17
CA LEU A 4 14.59 -9.17 -0.98
C LEU A 4 15.41 -10.24 -1.70
N ARG A 5 15.86 -9.94 -2.92
CA ARG A 5 16.69 -10.85 -3.72
C ARG A 5 18.05 -11.09 -3.07
N GLU A 6 18.70 -10.04 -2.57
CA GLU A 6 19.98 -10.11 -1.86
C GLU A 6 19.87 -10.96 -0.59
N ARG A 7 18.71 -10.93 0.07
CA ARG A 7 18.41 -11.77 1.24
C ARG A 7 17.89 -13.17 0.90
N ASN A 8 17.83 -13.55 -0.39
CA ASN A 8 17.25 -14.81 -0.87
C ASN A 8 15.83 -15.07 -0.33
N VAL A 9 15.04 -14.01 -0.20
CA VAL A 9 13.64 -14.10 0.20
C VAL A 9 12.81 -14.29 -1.06
N GLU A 10 12.06 -15.38 -1.14
CA GLU A 10 11.05 -15.60 -2.17
C GLU A 10 9.86 -14.67 -1.94
N PHE A 11 9.35 -14.06 -3.01
CA PHE A 11 8.18 -13.17 -2.95
C PHE A 11 7.40 -13.21 -4.26
N ASP A 12 6.09 -13.03 -4.14
CA ASP A 12 5.21 -12.84 -5.28
C ASP A 12 5.10 -11.35 -5.65
N VAL A 13 4.97 -11.07 -6.95
CA VAL A 13 4.76 -9.71 -7.47
C VAL A 13 3.36 -9.60 -8.02
N ILE A 14 2.56 -8.71 -7.43
CA ILE A 14 1.20 -8.41 -7.91
C ILE A 14 1.20 -7.04 -8.59
N GLU A 15 0.85 -7.01 -9.87
CA GLU A 15 0.64 -5.77 -10.62
C GLU A 15 -0.76 -5.21 -10.32
N TYR A 16 -0.92 -4.55 -9.18
CA TYR A 16 -2.21 -4.08 -8.68
C TYR A 16 -2.97 -3.11 -9.62
N ILE A 17 -2.30 -2.50 -10.61
CA ILE A 17 -2.99 -1.70 -11.65
C ILE A 17 -3.70 -2.60 -12.68
N LYS A 18 -3.12 -3.76 -13.00
CA LYS A 18 -3.71 -4.73 -13.94
C LYS A 18 -4.69 -5.66 -13.23
N THR A 19 -4.37 -6.04 -12.00
CA THR A 19 -5.15 -6.92 -11.15
C THR A 19 -5.37 -6.24 -9.80
N PRO A 20 -6.25 -5.22 -9.74
CA PRO A 20 -6.53 -4.53 -8.50
C PRO A 20 -7.13 -5.50 -7.47
N PRO A 21 -6.79 -5.33 -6.18
CA PRO A 21 -7.41 -6.12 -5.14
C PRO A 21 -8.91 -5.85 -5.08
N SER A 22 -9.67 -6.85 -4.68
CA SER A 22 -11.06 -6.64 -4.28
C SER A 22 -11.13 -5.70 -3.06
N GLU A 23 -12.30 -5.10 -2.82
CA GLU A 23 -12.52 -4.27 -1.64
C GLU A 23 -12.17 -5.01 -0.33
N SER A 24 -12.56 -6.27 -0.21
CA SER A 24 -12.28 -7.09 0.97
C SER A 24 -10.79 -7.30 1.18
N GLU A 25 -10.06 -7.60 0.10
CA GLU A 25 -8.60 -7.76 0.14
C GLU A 25 -7.92 -6.43 0.50
N LEU A 26 -8.31 -5.33 -0.14
CA LEU A 26 -7.76 -4.00 0.13
C LEU A 26 -7.98 -3.59 1.60
N ARG A 27 -9.19 -3.78 2.13
CA ARG A 27 -9.49 -3.55 3.55
C ARG A 27 -8.64 -4.41 4.46
N GLY A 28 -8.48 -5.68 4.10
CA GLY A 28 -7.58 -6.60 4.79
C GLY A 28 -6.17 -6.02 4.84
N PHE A 29 -5.59 -5.68 3.69
CA PHE A 29 -4.23 -5.15 3.61
C PHE A 29 -4.04 -3.84 4.38
N LEU A 30 -4.98 -2.89 4.26
CA LEU A 30 -4.93 -1.63 4.99
C LEU A 30 -5.04 -1.84 6.51
N SER A 31 -5.76 -2.86 6.97
CA SER A 31 -5.82 -3.21 8.39
C SER A 31 -4.52 -3.83 8.93
N LEU A 32 -3.66 -4.34 8.04
CA LEU A 32 -2.34 -4.87 8.40
C LEU A 32 -1.24 -3.79 8.43
N LEU A 33 -1.55 -2.58 7.96
CA LEU A 33 -0.64 -1.45 8.10
C LEU A 33 -0.62 -1.02 9.56
N GLU A 34 0.57 -0.94 10.14
CA GLU A 34 0.74 -0.41 11.49
C GLU A 34 0.54 1.12 11.53
N ASN A 35 0.59 1.78 10.37
CA ASN A 35 0.49 3.24 10.23
C ASN A 35 -0.93 3.70 9.82
N ASP A 36 -1.13 5.02 9.77
CA ASP A 36 -2.38 5.63 9.29
C ASP A 36 -2.68 5.16 7.85
N PRO A 37 -3.89 4.64 7.55
CA PRO A 37 -4.26 4.21 6.20
C PRO A 37 -4.05 5.27 5.11
N LYS A 38 -4.09 6.58 5.45
CA LYS A 38 -3.79 7.66 4.52
C LYS A 38 -2.35 7.65 3.99
N GLU A 39 -1.41 7.00 4.67
CA GLU A 39 -0.04 6.83 4.16
C GLU A 39 0.00 6.00 2.87
N MET A 40 -1.08 5.23 2.60
CA MET A 40 -1.26 4.53 1.34
C MET A 40 -1.46 5.48 0.16
N PHE A 41 -1.72 6.77 0.37
CA PHE A 41 -1.77 7.72 -0.72
C PHE A 41 -0.37 8.11 -1.20
N HIS A 42 -0.07 7.80 -2.45
CA HIS A 42 1.11 8.29 -3.14
C HIS A 42 0.99 9.82 -3.33
N PRO A 43 1.86 10.64 -2.70
CA PRO A 43 1.66 12.09 -2.66
C PRO A 43 1.49 12.72 -4.04
N GLY A 44 2.34 12.36 -5.01
CA GLY A 44 2.30 12.93 -6.36
C GLY A 44 1.16 12.42 -7.24
N SER A 45 0.52 11.28 -6.91
CA SER A 45 -0.68 10.81 -7.62
C SER A 45 -1.93 11.39 -6.99
N PHE A 46 -1.99 11.38 -5.65
CA PHE A 46 -3.07 11.95 -4.88
C PHE A 46 -3.25 13.44 -5.15
N GLU A 47 -2.16 14.22 -5.20
CA GLU A 47 -2.20 15.64 -5.52
C GLU A 47 -2.87 15.93 -6.88
N LYS A 48 -2.65 15.05 -7.88
CA LYS A 48 -3.26 15.19 -9.22
C LYS A 48 -4.78 15.00 -9.21
N LEU A 49 -5.32 14.33 -8.20
CA LEU A 49 -6.76 14.20 -8.04
C LEU A 49 -7.41 15.48 -7.50
N GLY A 50 -6.62 16.46 -7.03
CA GLY A 50 -7.12 17.72 -6.48
C GLY A 50 -7.93 17.54 -5.20
N ARG A 51 -7.76 16.43 -4.49
CA ARG A 51 -8.46 16.09 -3.25
C ARG A 51 -7.70 16.59 -2.03
N ASN A 52 -8.41 16.83 -0.93
CA ASN A 52 -7.81 17.16 0.35
C ASN A 52 -7.69 15.92 1.23
N LEU A 53 -6.53 15.71 1.87
CA LEU A 53 -6.33 14.60 2.81
C LEU A 53 -7.35 14.58 3.97
N ASN A 54 -7.88 15.75 4.35
CA ASN A 54 -8.90 15.87 5.39
C ASN A 54 -10.26 15.29 4.98
N GLU A 55 -10.51 15.03 3.68
CA GLU A 55 -11.70 14.33 3.21
C GLU A 55 -11.68 12.83 3.61
N PHE A 56 -10.50 12.28 3.93
CA PHE A 56 -10.30 10.85 4.19
C PHE A 56 -10.10 10.60 5.68
N SER A 57 -11.19 10.64 6.44
CA SER A 57 -11.13 10.52 7.91
C SER A 57 -11.36 9.09 8.39
N THR A 58 -11.98 8.25 7.55
CA THR A 58 -12.29 6.86 7.86
C THR A 58 -11.55 5.90 6.94
N LEU A 59 -11.44 4.64 7.37
CA LEU A 59 -10.91 3.58 6.51
C LEU A 59 -11.76 3.42 5.24
N ASP A 60 -13.08 3.61 5.34
CA ASP A 60 -14.00 3.54 4.19
C ASP A 60 -13.69 4.60 3.14
N ASP A 61 -13.38 5.83 3.55
CA ASP A 61 -13.01 6.91 2.63
C ASP A 61 -11.72 6.54 1.86
N VAL A 62 -10.72 6.01 2.57
CA VAL A 62 -9.44 5.62 1.99
C VAL A 62 -9.62 4.46 1.00
N VAL A 63 -10.38 3.44 1.40
CA VAL A 63 -10.69 2.28 0.54
C VAL A 63 -11.44 2.73 -0.70
N GLY A 64 -12.47 3.57 -0.55
CA GLY A 64 -13.27 4.08 -1.66
C GLY A 64 -12.41 4.80 -2.70
N LEU A 65 -11.51 5.69 -2.24
CA LEU A 65 -10.60 6.39 -3.15
C LEU A 65 -9.67 5.43 -3.87
N LEU A 66 -9.07 4.46 -3.18
CA LEU A 66 -8.10 3.54 -3.77
C LEU A 66 -8.75 2.52 -4.74
N LEU A 67 -10.03 2.22 -4.57
CA LEU A 67 -10.80 1.42 -5.53
C LEU A 67 -11.15 2.22 -6.79
N GLU A 68 -11.51 3.50 -6.63
CA GLU A 68 -11.80 4.40 -7.77
C GLU A 68 -10.52 4.82 -8.51
N HIS A 69 -9.44 5.04 -7.76
CA HIS A 69 -8.15 5.54 -8.23
C HIS A 69 -6.99 4.67 -7.71
N PRO A 70 -6.81 3.43 -8.23
CA PRO A 70 -5.69 2.58 -7.83
C PRO A 70 -4.33 3.27 -8.01
N GLU A 71 -4.16 4.14 -9.00
CA GLU A 71 -2.94 4.92 -9.23
C GLU A 71 -2.54 5.84 -8.07
N ALA A 72 -3.48 6.16 -7.18
CA ALA A 72 -3.23 6.89 -5.94
C ALA A 72 -2.56 6.03 -4.86
N MET A 73 -2.48 4.71 -5.04
CA MET A 73 -1.83 3.80 -4.11
C MET A 73 -0.31 3.98 -4.11
N ASN A 74 0.27 4.02 -2.91
CA ASN A 74 1.70 4.08 -2.69
C ASN A 74 2.33 2.73 -3.04
N ARG A 75 3.58 2.74 -3.52
CA ARG A 75 4.26 1.53 -3.99
C ARG A 75 5.79 1.64 -3.86
N PRO A 76 6.49 0.55 -3.54
CA PRO A 76 5.96 -0.81 -3.29
C PRO A 76 5.29 -0.97 -1.92
N VAL A 77 4.26 -1.81 -1.85
CA VAL A 77 3.67 -2.31 -0.60
C VAL A 77 4.09 -3.77 -0.47
N CYS A 78 4.61 -4.14 0.70
CA CYS A 78 5.03 -5.50 0.97
C CYS A 78 4.20 -6.06 2.11
N ILE A 79 3.80 -7.34 1.99
CA ILE A 79 2.94 -8.01 2.97
C ILE A 79 3.58 -9.35 3.33
N ARG A 80 3.77 -9.60 4.62
CA ARG A 80 4.33 -10.85 5.13
C ARG A 80 3.82 -11.11 6.54
N ASN A 81 3.47 -12.37 6.84
CA ASN A 81 3.08 -12.82 8.18
C ASN A 81 2.00 -11.96 8.86
N GLY A 82 0.99 -11.48 8.10
CA GLY A 82 -0.06 -10.64 8.64
C GLY A 82 0.37 -9.20 8.98
N LYS A 83 1.48 -8.72 8.40
CA LYS A 83 1.92 -7.33 8.47
C LYS A 83 2.06 -6.75 7.07
N ALA A 84 1.72 -5.48 6.92
CA ALA A 84 1.94 -4.73 5.70
C ALA A 84 2.85 -3.52 5.97
N VAL A 85 3.74 -3.22 5.03
CA VAL A 85 4.60 -2.03 5.07
C VAL A 85 4.63 -1.34 3.71
N ILE A 86 4.58 -0.01 3.73
CA ILE A 86 4.83 0.82 2.56
C ILE A 86 6.34 1.03 2.48
N ALA A 87 6.99 0.32 1.57
CA ALA A 87 8.45 0.30 1.44
C ALA A 87 8.96 1.52 0.65
N ARG A 88 8.69 2.72 1.19
CA ARG A 88 9.24 4.00 0.72
C ARG A 88 9.79 4.80 1.89
N PRO A 89 11.12 4.75 2.15
CA PRO A 89 12.15 4.16 1.29
C PRO A 89 12.17 2.61 1.33
N ALA A 90 12.83 1.97 0.37
CA ALA A 90 12.71 0.52 0.12
C ALA A 90 13.17 -0.35 1.31
N GLU A 91 14.08 0.18 2.12
CA GLU A 91 14.65 -0.42 3.33
C GLU A 91 13.61 -0.67 4.41
N LEU A 92 12.46 0.02 4.39
CA LEU A 92 11.37 -0.25 5.33
C LEU A 92 10.81 -1.67 5.17
N VAL A 93 11.05 -2.34 4.04
CA VAL A 93 10.69 -3.75 3.87
C VAL A 93 11.30 -4.64 4.95
N GLU A 94 12.46 -4.27 5.51
CA GLU A 94 13.14 -5.03 6.55
C GLU A 94 12.30 -5.22 7.82
N GLN A 95 11.38 -4.29 8.10
CA GLN A 95 10.50 -4.34 9.28
C GLN A 95 9.56 -5.55 9.31
N ILE A 96 9.34 -6.19 8.16
CA ILE A 96 8.47 -7.36 8.02
C ILE A 96 9.24 -8.61 7.60
N LEU A 97 10.58 -8.59 7.61
CA LEU A 97 11.40 -9.74 7.18
C LEU A 97 11.76 -10.72 8.29
N ASP A 98 11.56 -10.35 9.54
CA ASP A 98 11.85 -11.16 10.72
C ASP A 98 10.89 -12.35 10.89
#